data_AF-A0A1U7IY99-F1
#
_entry.id   AF-A0A1U7IY99-F1
#
_cell.length_a   1.000
_cell.length_b   1.000
_cell.length_c   1.000
_cell.angle_alpha   90.00
_cell.angle_beta   90.00
_cell.angle_gamma   90.00
#
_symmetry.space_group_name_H-M   'P 1'
#
loop_
_entity.id
_entity.type
_entity.pdbx_description
1 polymer ?
#
loop_
_entity_poly.entity_id
_entity_poly.type
_entity_poly.pdbx_seq_one_letter_code
_entity_poly.pdbx_strand_id
1 'polypeptide(L)'
;MPVDWLNQRSSTRNFDPSTQSIKLMTMHASKGLEFPVVGYLPNRYTEVPDEARLLYVAMTRAIEVLVLSCDRRLVFAECLKTTLKKV
;
A
#
# COMPACT_ATOMS: atom_id res chain seq x y z
N MET A 1 12.01 14.83 -4.43
CA MET A 1 10.65 14.51 -4.91
C MET A 1 9.64 15.04 -3.89
N PRO A 2 8.66 15.86 -4.28
CA PRO A 2 7.61 16.33 -3.36
C PRO A 2 6.70 15.18 -2.91
N VAL A 3 6.08 15.32 -1.72
CA VAL A 3 5.17 14.33 -1.13
C VAL A 3 3.81 14.96 -0.91
N ASP A 4 2.78 14.39 -1.54
CA ASP A 4 1.38 14.82 -1.39
C ASP A 4 0.63 13.86 -0.47
N TRP A 5 0.15 14.36 0.67
CA TRP A 5 -0.61 13.60 1.65
C TRP A 5 -2.10 13.67 1.36
N LEU A 6 -2.64 12.72 0.60
CA LEU A 6 -4.05 12.75 0.21
C LEU A 6 -4.97 12.35 1.36
N ASN A 7 -6.15 12.98 1.42
CA ASN A 7 -7.20 12.75 2.42
C ASN A 7 -6.81 13.03 3.89
N GLN A 8 -5.73 13.78 4.15
CA GLN A 8 -5.40 14.25 5.49
C GLN A 8 -6.31 15.42 5.94
N ARG A 9 -6.73 16.26 5.00
CA ARG A 9 -7.65 17.40 5.21
C ARG A 9 -8.64 17.47 4.05
N SER A 10 -9.77 18.14 4.25
CA SER A 10 -10.80 18.33 3.21
C SER A 10 -10.28 18.98 1.93
N SER A 11 -9.23 19.81 2.02
CA SER A 11 -8.55 20.45 0.89
C SER A 11 -7.58 19.54 0.12
N THR A 12 -7.22 18.38 0.66
CA THR A 12 -6.21 17.47 0.06
C THR A 12 -6.85 16.24 -0.60
N ARG A 13 -8.10 16.37 -1.06
CA ARG A 13 -8.82 15.29 -1.77
C ARG A 13 -8.54 15.26 -3.27
N ASN A 14 -8.04 16.36 -3.84
CA ASN A 14 -7.76 16.43 -5.27
C ASN A 14 -6.52 15.60 -5.58
N PHE A 15 -6.76 14.39 -6.08
CA PHE A 15 -5.74 13.58 -6.73
C PHE A 15 -5.53 14.10 -8.16
N ASP A 16 -4.34 14.63 -8.42
CA ASP A 16 -3.89 14.97 -9.78
C ASP A 16 -2.84 13.94 -10.24
N PRO A 17 -3.16 13.09 -11.24
CA PRO A 17 -2.23 12.11 -11.80
C PRO A 17 -1.07 12.75 -12.57
N SER A 18 -1.21 13.98 -13.05
CA SER A 18 -0.21 14.66 -13.89
C SER A 18 0.94 15.26 -13.06
N THR A 19 0.71 15.49 -11.77
CA THR A 19 1.71 16.04 -10.86
C THR A 19 2.70 14.96 -10.42
N GLN A 20 3.97 15.13 -10.79
CA GLN A 20 5.07 14.24 -10.41
C GLN A 20 5.46 14.38 -8.93
N SER A 21 4.84 13.58 -8.07
CA SER A 21 5.09 13.54 -6.63
C SER A 21 4.80 12.17 -6.06
N ILE A 22 5.27 11.92 -4.83
CA ILE A 22 4.91 10.71 -4.08
C ILE A 22 3.54 10.96 -3.44
N LYS A 23 2.54 10.15 -3.78
CA LYS A 23 1.23 10.22 -3.15
C LYS A 23 1.18 9.32 -1.92
N LEU A 24 1.03 9.91 -0.74
CA LEU A 24 0.83 9.16 0.49
C LEU A 24 -0.66 9.17 0.87
N MET A 25 -1.25 7.99 0.99
CA MET A 25 -2.66 7.81 1.34
C MET A 25 -2.88 6.45 2.00
N THR A 26 -4.06 6.24 2.58
CA THR A 26 -4.44 4.91 3.06
C THR A 26 -4.86 4.02 1.89
N MET A 27 -4.70 2.70 2.01
CA MET A 27 -5.16 1.76 0.97
C MET A 27 -6.67 1.83 0.72
N HIS A 28 -7.45 2.24 1.73
CA HIS A 28 -8.87 2.46 1.57
C HIS A 28 -9.16 3.63 0.61
N ALA A 29 -8.36 4.69 0.68
CA ALA A 29 -8.46 5.86 -0.17
C ALA A 29 -7.95 5.62 -1.60
N SER A 30 -7.10 4.61 -1.82
CA SER A 30 -6.57 4.29 -3.14
C SER A 30 -7.54 3.49 -4.03
N LYS A 31 -8.73 3.14 -3.53
CA LYS A 31 -9.72 2.39 -4.31
C LYS A 31 -10.11 3.16 -5.58
N GLY A 32 -10.06 2.48 -6.72
CA GLY A 32 -10.35 3.09 -8.04
C GLY A 32 -9.21 3.92 -8.62
N LEU A 33 -8.07 4.00 -7.94
CA LEU A 33 -6.84 4.58 -8.47
C LEU A 33 -5.86 3.45 -8.81
N GLU A 34 -4.96 3.69 -9.76
CA GLU A 34 -3.89 2.78 -10.15
C GLU A 34 -2.60 3.58 -10.30
N PHE A 35 -1.47 2.94 -10.01
CA PHE A 35 -0.16 3.60 -9.97
C PHE A 35 0.90 2.71 -10.61
N PRO A 36 1.87 3.27 -11.36
CA PRO A 36 2.99 2.50 -11.88
C PRO A 36 3.73 1.73 -10.78
N VAL A 37 3.98 2.40 -9.66
CA VAL A 37 4.68 1.84 -8.50
C VAL A 37 3.87 2.08 -7.23
N VAL A 38 3.66 1.02 -6.44
CA VAL A 38 2.99 1.08 -5.13
C VAL A 38 3.93 0.57 -4.04
N GLY A 39 4.02 1.32 -2.93
CA GLY A 39 4.68 0.88 -1.71
C GLY A 39 3.67 0.44 -0.66
N TYR A 40 3.87 -0.73 -0.07
CA TYR A 40 3.04 -1.24 1.03
C TYR A 40 3.87 -1.52 2.28
N LEU A 41 3.41 -0.99 3.42
CA LEU A 41 4.02 -1.19 4.73
C LEU A 41 2.94 -1.77 5.68
N PRO A 42 3.08 -3.02 6.11
CA PRO A 42 2.12 -3.63 7.00
C PRO A 42 2.06 -2.98 8.37
N ASN A 43 0.86 -2.88 8.93
CA ASN A 43 0.66 -2.37 10.28
C ASN A 43 0.64 -3.52 11.30
N ARG A 44 1.42 -3.38 12.37
CA ARG A 44 1.53 -4.36 13.47
C ARG A 44 0.23 -4.56 14.24
N TYR A 45 -0.65 -3.57 14.23
CA TYR A 45 -1.90 -3.59 14.99
C TYR A 45 -3.09 -4.11 14.17
N THR A 46 -2.92 -4.38 12.88
CA THR A 46 -3.96 -4.96 12.04
C THR A 46 -3.94 -6.48 12.17
N GLU A 47 -5.12 -7.10 12.21
CA GLU A 47 -5.23 -8.55 12.16
C GLU A 47 -4.75 -9.10 10.81
N VAL A 48 -4.10 -10.26 10.82
CA VAL A 48 -3.58 -10.95 9.62
C VAL A 48 -4.58 -11.01 8.44
N PRO A 49 -5.87 -11.37 8.62
CA PRO A 49 -6.82 -11.41 7.52
C PRO A 49 -7.11 -10.04 6.90
N ASP A 50 -7.20 -8.98 7.70
CA ASP A 50 -7.43 -7.63 7.19
C ASP A 50 -6.18 -7.08 6.50
N GLU A 51 -5.02 -7.39 7.06
CA GLU A 51 -3.72 -7.06 6.47
C GLU A 51 -3.53 -7.74 5.10
N ALA A 52 -3.97 -9.00 4.95
CA ALA A 52 -3.98 -9.71 3.68
C ALA A 52 -4.92 -9.06 2.65
N ARG A 53 -6.09 -8.60 3.07
CA ARG A 53 -7.03 -7.86 2.19
C ARG A 53 -6.42 -6.55 1.71
N LEU A 54 -5.76 -5.81 2.60
CA LEU A 54 -5.10 -4.55 2.26
C LEU A 54 -3.92 -4.78 1.31
N LEU A 55 -3.12 -5.82 1.52
CA LEU A 55 -2.06 -6.22 0.61
C LEU A 55 -2.62 -6.59 -0.78
N TYR A 56 -3.72 -7.34 -0.84
CA TYR A 56 -4.38 -7.66 -2.10
C TYR A 56 -4.87 -6.40 -2.83
N VAL A 57 -5.43 -5.44 -2.11
CA VAL A 57 -5.75 -4.13 -2.68
C VAL A 57 -4.48 -3.49 -3.24
N ALA A 58 -3.36 -3.48 -2.51
CA ALA A 58 -2.08 -2.95 -2.99
C ALA A 58 -1.58 -3.61 -4.28
N MET A 59 -1.64 -4.94 -4.34
CA MET A 59 -1.28 -5.71 -5.53
C MET A 59 -2.10 -5.30 -6.74
N THR A 60 -3.40 -5.10 -6.59
CA THR A 60 -4.28 -4.66 -7.68
C THR A 60 -4.21 -3.16 -7.97
N ARG A 61 -3.47 -2.37 -7.20
CA ARG A 61 -3.21 -0.96 -7.48
C ARG A 61 -1.90 -0.72 -8.23
N ALA A 62 -0.96 -1.66 -8.15
CA ALA A 62 0.32 -1.58 -8.84
C ALA A 62 0.17 -2.04 -10.29
N ILE A 63 0.60 -1.21 -11.23
CA ILE A 63 0.62 -1.54 -12.66
C ILE A 63 1.92 -2.25 -13.03
N GLU A 64 3.06 -1.78 -12.51
CA GLU A 64 4.39 -2.30 -12.88
C GLU A 64 5.10 -2.93 -11.67
N VAL A 65 5.15 -2.21 -10.54
CA VAL A 65 5.96 -2.63 -9.39
C VAL A 65 5.18 -2.47 -8.09
N LEU A 66 5.10 -3.55 -7.31
CA LEU A 66 4.71 -3.51 -5.90
C LEU A 66 5.95 -3.70 -5.02
N VAL A 67 6.24 -2.71 -4.19
CA VAL A 67 7.30 -2.77 -3.17
C VAL A 67 6.65 -3.08 -1.82
N LEU A 68 6.92 -4.27 -1.30
CA LEU A 68 6.49 -4.67 0.04
C LEU A 68 7.64 -4.48 1.03
N SER A 69 7.49 -3.57 1.98
CA SER A 69 8.42 -3.42 3.10
C SER A 69 7.79 -4.00 4.36
N CYS A 70 8.48 -4.90 5.06
CA CYS A 70 7.96 -5.47 6.30
C CYS A 70 9.09 -5.71 7.31
N ASP A 71 8.81 -5.44 8.58
CA ASP A 71 9.68 -5.82 9.68
C ASP A 71 9.61 -7.34 9.95
N ARG A 72 10.75 -7.96 10.27
CA ARG A 72 10.83 -9.42 10.48
C ARG A 72 9.94 -9.94 11.60
N ARG A 73 9.57 -9.12 12.59
CA ARG A 73 8.80 -9.52 13.77
C ARG A 73 7.29 -9.47 13.57
N LEU A 74 6.82 -9.09 12.37
CA LEU A 74 5.40 -9.11 12.04
C LEU A 74 4.95 -10.54 11.78
N VAL A 75 3.92 -11.00 12.52
CA VAL A 75 3.25 -12.30 12.28
C VAL A 75 2.80 -12.42 10.82
N PHE A 76 2.28 -11.32 10.25
CA PHE A 76 1.92 -11.24 8.84
C PHE A 76 3.12 -11.51 7.90
N ALA A 77 4.30 -10.96 8.21
CA ALA A 77 5.50 -11.14 7.39
C ALA A 77 6.03 -12.58 7.45
N GLU A 78 5.92 -13.27 8.59
CA GLU A 78 6.28 -14.68 8.70
C GLU A 78 5.33 -15.58 7.91
N CYS A 79 4.03 -15.33 8.02
CA CYS A 79 3.01 -16.01 7.22
C CYS A 79 3.28 -15.83 5.72
N LEU A 80 3.48 -14.58 5.28
CA LEU A 80 3.75 -14.24 3.89
C LEU A 80 5.04 -14.88 3.35
N LYS A 81 6.13 -14.88 4.13
CA LYS A 81 7.38 -15.56 3.75
C LYS A 81 7.20 -17.07 3.60
N THR A 82 6.41 -17.69 4.48
CA THR A 82 6.14 -19.12 4.41
C THR A 82 5.37 -19.47 3.15
N THR A 83 4.39 -18.64 2.79
CA THR A 83 3.58 -18.82 1.57
C THR A 83 4.39 -18.58 0.30
N LEU A 84 5.22 -17.53 0.25
CA LEU A 84 6.07 -17.25 -0.92
C LEU A 84 7.13 -18.33 -1.18
N LYS A 85 7.60 -19.03 -0.15
CA LYS A 85 8.55 -20.15 -0.31
C LYS A 85 7.92 -21.45 -0.82
N LYS A 86 6.58 -21.54 -0.80
CA LYS A 86 5.84 -22.75 -1.24
C LYS A 86 5.47 -22.71 -2.73
N VAL A 87 5.69 -21.59 -3.39
CA VAL A 87 5.52 -21.39 -4.84
C VAL A 87 6.86 -21.62 -5.53
#